data_AF-A0A845CWY7-F1
#
_entry.id   AF-A0A845CWY7-F1
#
_cell.length_a   1.000
_cell.length_b   1.000
_cell.length_c   1.000
_cell.angle_alpha   90.00
_cell.angle_beta   90.00
_cell.angle_gamma   90.00
#
_symmetry.space_group_name_H-M   'P 1'
#
loop_
_entity.id
_entity.type
_entity.pdbx_description
1 polymer ?
#
loop_
_entity_poly.entity_id
_entity_poly.type
_entity_poly.pdbx_seq_one_letter_code
_entity_poly.pdbx_strand_id
1 'polypeptide(L)'
;MVKCTGRTVPAPHSPNPCPRSPPRPTLQSRHTMPAAVEVRNLNKRYRSGTWANRDITLTVERGELLAILGPNGAGKTTLVRQITTELLPTSGEVRVFGLDAVSRPNDAKARMGVIPQETNFYFGLSVRHHFRILGKLRGLPPSTASSRAAQLVSDLGLDEHQDKPAEHLSGGLRRRLLVGIAMLAEPPLLVLDEPSVGLDPESRRDLWDLLRDYRRRGATVLLTTHSMEEAEALSDRVGIIHDGALLALDTIANLRAAHGFDFKITYLADGRTRVLYGASDTELLQQVQSLGIREYAVSRTTLEDVYLGLTDGKGRLNEEQTADD
;
A
#
# COMPACT_ATOMS: atom_id res chain seq x y z
N MET A 1 14.49 88.77 -43.38
CA MET A 1 14.02 88.73 -44.79
C MET A 1 14.14 87.27 -45.23
N VAL A 2 13.07 86.68 -45.80
CA VAL A 2 12.98 85.33 -46.43
C VAL A 2 13.07 84.17 -45.40
N LYS A 3 12.03 83.42 -44.99
CA LYS A 3 10.79 82.84 -45.56
C LYS A 3 11.01 81.73 -46.62
N CYS A 4 10.30 80.61 -46.40
CA CYS A 4 10.00 79.48 -47.31
C CYS A 4 11.07 78.36 -47.33
N THR A 5 10.78 77.05 -47.32
CA THR A 5 9.54 76.27 -47.56
C THR A 5 9.81 74.78 -47.27
N GLY A 6 8.76 73.99 -46.96
CA GLY A 6 8.69 72.57 -47.30
C GLY A 6 9.06 71.54 -46.21
N ARG A 7 8.10 71.18 -45.35
CA ARG A 7 8.13 69.92 -44.59
C ARG A 7 7.12 68.94 -45.18
N THR A 8 7.60 67.90 -45.84
CA THR A 8 6.87 66.66 -46.10
C THR A 8 6.94 65.77 -44.85
N VAL A 9 5.78 65.32 -44.37
CA VAL A 9 5.64 64.41 -43.23
C VAL A 9 5.76 62.96 -43.72
N PRO A 10 6.66 62.12 -43.18
CA PRO A 10 6.56 60.67 -43.32
C PRO A 10 5.65 60.08 -42.22
N ALA A 11 4.98 58.99 -42.57
CA ALA A 11 3.94 58.28 -41.83
C ALA A 11 4.37 57.79 -40.41
N PRO A 12 3.41 57.57 -39.48
CA PRO A 12 3.70 57.16 -38.12
C PRO A 12 4.19 55.69 -38.03
N HIS A 13 5.29 55.51 -37.31
CA HIS A 13 5.84 54.21 -36.93
C HIS A 13 4.90 53.44 -35.99
N SER A 14 4.69 52.17 -36.30
CA SER A 14 3.94 51.21 -35.48
C SER A 14 4.65 50.92 -34.14
N PRO A 15 3.93 50.74 -33.03
CA PRO A 15 4.54 50.43 -31.74
C PRO A 15 5.03 48.97 -31.68
N ASN A 16 6.24 48.78 -31.16
CA ASN A 16 6.82 47.45 -30.89
C ASN A 16 5.96 46.64 -29.91
N PRO A 17 5.79 45.32 -30.13
CA PRO A 17 5.02 44.47 -29.22
C PRO A 17 5.76 44.22 -27.90
N CYS A 18 5.00 44.24 -26.79
CA CYS A 18 5.47 43.93 -25.44
C CYS A 18 6.22 42.59 -25.35
N PRO A 19 7.23 42.46 -24.47
CA PRO A 19 7.92 41.20 -24.23
C PRO A 19 6.94 40.19 -23.60
N ARG A 20 6.83 39.02 -24.23
CA ARG A 20 5.99 37.91 -23.78
C ARG A 20 6.46 37.42 -22.40
N SER A 21 5.51 37.22 -21.50
CA SER A 21 5.72 36.56 -20.21
C SER A 21 6.36 35.17 -20.39
N PRO A 22 7.21 34.72 -19.44
CA PRO A 22 7.79 33.39 -19.51
C PRO A 22 6.67 32.33 -19.46
N PRO A 23 6.83 31.21 -20.18
CA PRO A 23 5.84 30.14 -20.15
C PRO A 23 5.71 29.62 -18.71
N ARG A 24 4.47 29.52 -18.23
CA ARG A 24 4.17 28.80 -16.99
C ARG A 24 4.76 27.39 -17.10
N PRO A 25 5.32 26.83 -16.01
CA PRO A 25 5.81 25.47 -16.03
C PRO A 25 4.64 24.55 -16.40
N THR A 26 4.70 23.97 -17.59
CA THR A 26 3.85 22.85 -17.97
C THR A 26 4.04 21.77 -16.91
N LEU A 27 2.97 21.40 -16.21
CA LEU A 27 2.95 20.16 -15.42
C LEU A 27 3.48 19.07 -16.34
N GLN A 28 4.69 18.59 -16.05
CA GLN A 28 5.20 17.39 -16.68
C GLN A 28 4.15 16.31 -16.44
N SER A 29 3.61 15.76 -17.52
CA SER A 29 2.81 14.55 -17.48
C SER A 29 3.60 13.54 -16.66
N ARG A 30 3.14 13.25 -15.44
CA ARG A 30 3.59 12.06 -14.73
C ARG A 30 3.34 10.92 -15.69
N HIS A 31 4.39 10.20 -16.08
CA HIS A 31 4.23 8.95 -16.81
C HIS A 31 3.38 8.04 -15.93
N THR A 32 2.07 7.96 -16.17
CA THR A 32 1.19 7.06 -15.42
C THR A 32 1.61 5.65 -15.80
N MET A 33 2.30 4.97 -14.87
CA MET A 33 2.67 3.59 -15.06
C MET A 33 1.40 2.77 -15.32
N PRO A 34 1.43 1.80 -16.25
CA PRO A 34 0.25 0.98 -16.53
C PRO A 34 -0.21 0.26 -15.25
N ALA A 35 -1.52 0.23 -15.02
CA ALA A 35 -2.09 -0.38 -13.82
C ALA A 35 -2.01 -1.92 -13.85
N ALA A 36 -1.74 -2.50 -12.68
CA ALA A 36 -1.92 -3.92 -12.38
C ALA A 36 -3.33 -4.19 -11.84
N VAL A 37 -3.83 -3.30 -10.97
CA VAL A 37 -5.20 -3.36 -10.43
C VAL A 37 -5.83 -1.97 -10.52
N GLU A 38 -7.04 -1.89 -11.05
CA GLU A 38 -7.87 -0.68 -10.99
C GLU A 38 -9.16 -1.01 -10.26
N VAL A 39 -9.48 -0.21 -9.26
CA VAL A 39 -10.74 -0.29 -8.50
C VAL A 39 -11.44 1.05 -8.66
N ARG A 40 -12.70 1.04 -9.10
CA ARG A 40 -13.48 2.25 -9.38
C ARG A 40 -14.83 2.20 -8.68
N ASN A 41 -15.08 3.19 -7.81
CA ASN A 41 -16.35 3.37 -7.08
C ASN A 41 -16.87 2.06 -6.48
N LEU A 42 -15.97 1.29 -5.87
CA LEU A 42 -16.25 -0.06 -5.40
C LEU A 42 -17.01 -0.02 -4.08
N ASN A 43 -18.13 -0.74 -4.07
CA ASN A 43 -19.06 -0.77 -2.97
C ASN A 43 -19.37 -2.21 -2.60
N LYS A 44 -19.41 -2.49 -1.29
CA LYS A 44 -19.87 -3.78 -0.75
C LYS A 44 -20.76 -3.57 0.47
N ARG A 45 -22.00 -4.03 0.34
CA ARG A 45 -22.96 -4.16 1.45
C ARG A 45 -23.32 -5.62 1.64
N TYR A 46 -23.13 -6.14 2.85
CA TYR A 46 -23.56 -7.48 3.22
C TYR A 46 -25.08 -7.53 3.41
N ARG A 47 -25.66 -8.75 3.37
CA ARG A 47 -27.11 -8.95 3.58
C ARG A 47 -27.60 -8.47 4.94
N SER A 48 -26.73 -8.43 5.95
CA SER A 48 -27.00 -7.83 7.26
C SER A 48 -27.29 -6.32 7.21
N GLY A 49 -27.03 -5.67 6.07
CA GLY A 49 -27.11 -4.23 5.92
C GLY A 49 -25.78 -3.51 6.21
N THR A 50 -24.78 -4.21 6.74
CA THR A 50 -23.44 -3.67 7.03
C THR A 50 -22.70 -3.31 5.74
N TRP A 51 -22.22 -2.08 5.68
CA TRP A 51 -21.31 -1.63 4.62
C TRP A 51 -19.88 -2.02 4.98
N ALA A 52 -19.26 -2.82 4.14
CA ALA A 52 -17.87 -3.25 4.31
C ALA A 52 -16.91 -2.44 3.44
N ASN A 53 -17.35 -1.96 2.28
CA ASN A 53 -16.59 -1.05 1.42
C ASN A 53 -17.53 0.01 0.85
N ARG A 54 -17.11 1.27 0.86
CA ARG A 54 -17.89 2.45 0.47
C ARG A 54 -17.05 3.32 -0.45
N ASP A 55 -17.46 3.39 -1.71
CA ASP A 55 -16.86 4.23 -2.75
C ASP A 55 -15.32 4.13 -2.86
N ILE A 56 -14.77 2.91 -2.74
CA ILE A 56 -13.32 2.72 -2.84
C ILE A 56 -12.89 2.92 -4.30
N THR A 57 -11.96 3.84 -4.51
CA THR A 57 -11.27 4.04 -5.79
C THR A 57 -9.78 4.03 -5.54
N LEU A 58 -9.07 3.10 -6.18
CA LEU A 58 -7.61 2.99 -6.07
C LEU A 58 -7.00 2.40 -7.34
N THR A 59 -5.70 2.60 -7.50
CA THR A 59 -4.92 2.02 -8.58
C THR A 59 -3.63 1.47 -8.02
N VAL A 60 -3.37 0.19 -8.31
CA VAL A 60 -2.09 -0.46 -8.09
C VAL A 60 -1.29 -0.38 -9.39
N GLU A 61 -0.17 0.34 -9.37
CA GLU A 61 0.74 0.48 -10.51
C GLU A 61 1.57 -0.80 -10.71
N ARG A 62 1.91 -1.14 -11.96
CA ARG A 62 2.76 -2.30 -12.24
C ARG A 62 4.15 -2.13 -11.65
N GLY A 63 4.60 -3.15 -10.91
CA GLY A 63 5.92 -3.19 -10.28
C GLY A 63 6.00 -2.47 -8.94
N GLU A 64 4.88 -1.92 -8.44
CA GLU A 64 4.84 -1.32 -7.11
C GLU A 64 4.48 -2.36 -6.03
N LEU A 65 4.86 -2.06 -4.79
CA LEU A 65 4.31 -2.68 -3.60
C LEU A 65 3.34 -1.68 -2.94
N LEU A 66 2.04 -1.96 -3.03
CA LEU A 66 1.00 -1.19 -2.34
C LEU A 66 0.56 -1.91 -1.06
N ALA A 67 0.63 -1.24 0.08
CA ALA A 67 0.04 -1.70 1.33
C ALA A 67 -1.30 -1.01 1.61
N ILE A 68 -2.34 -1.77 1.93
CA ILE A 68 -3.61 -1.26 2.44
C ILE A 68 -3.60 -1.42 3.97
N LEU A 69 -3.43 -0.30 4.66
CA LEU A 69 -3.33 -0.20 6.11
C LEU A 69 -4.67 0.15 6.74
N GLY A 70 -5.06 -0.57 7.78
CA GLY A 70 -6.22 -0.21 8.60
C GLY A 70 -6.50 -1.24 9.69
N PRO A 71 -7.38 -0.92 10.66
CA PRO A 71 -7.67 -1.80 11.79
C PRO A 71 -8.51 -3.01 11.35
N ASN A 72 -8.72 -3.93 12.28
CA ASN A 72 -9.64 -5.04 12.08
C ASN A 72 -11.06 -4.50 11.85
N GLY A 73 -11.77 -5.07 10.87
CA GLY A 73 -13.11 -4.60 10.49
C GLY A 73 -13.14 -3.40 9.53
N ALA A 74 -12.00 -2.79 9.18
CA ALA A 74 -11.96 -1.64 8.27
C ALA A 74 -12.36 -1.96 6.80
N GLY A 75 -12.58 -3.23 6.46
CA GLY A 75 -12.97 -3.65 5.11
C GLY A 75 -11.83 -4.20 4.23
N LYS A 76 -10.61 -4.36 4.78
CA LYS A 76 -9.40 -4.86 4.08
C LYS A 76 -9.62 -6.22 3.39
N THR A 77 -9.94 -7.25 4.17
CA THR A 77 -10.22 -8.61 3.65
C THR A 77 -11.38 -8.63 2.66
N THR A 78 -12.40 -7.77 2.85
CA THR A 78 -13.52 -7.70 1.90
C THR A 78 -13.05 -7.12 0.55
N LEU A 79 -12.24 -6.06 0.58
CA LEU A 79 -11.62 -5.49 -0.62
C LEU A 79 -10.71 -6.51 -1.33
N VAL A 80 -9.85 -7.22 -0.58
CA VAL A 80 -8.99 -8.27 -1.15
C VAL A 80 -9.82 -9.35 -1.81
N ARG A 81 -10.86 -9.87 -1.15
CA ARG A 81 -11.74 -10.89 -1.73
C ARG A 81 -12.47 -10.42 -2.98
N GLN A 82 -12.76 -9.13 -3.10
CA GLN A 82 -13.30 -8.56 -4.34
C GLN A 82 -12.26 -8.51 -5.46
N ILE A 83 -11.02 -8.16 -5.14
CA ILE A 83 -9.89 -8.15 -6.10
C ILE A 83 -9.55 -9.57 -6.55
N THR A 84 -9.51 -10.54 -5.64
CA THR A 84 -9.21 -11.95 -5.92
C THR A 84 -10.41 -12.71 -6.49
N THR A 85 -11.53 -12.03 -6.74
CA THR A 85 -12.78 -12.57 -7.32
C THR A 85 -13.46 -13.67 -6.49
N GLU A 86 -13.13 -13.74 -5.19
CA GLU A 86 -13.80 -14.59 -4.21
C GLU A 86 -15.15 -14.02 -3.76
N LEU A 87 -15.32 -12.70 -3.87
CA LEU A 87 -16.52 -11.99 -3.45
C LEU A 87 -16.95 -10.97 -4.50
N LEU A 88 -18.18 -11.05 -4.96
CA LEU A 88 -18.72 -10.07 -5.90
C LEU A 88 -18.96 -8.71 -5.21
N PRO A 89 -18.64 -7.59 -5.88
CA PRO A 89 -19.06 -6.27 -5.42
C PRO A 89 -20.58 -6.11 -5.43
N THR A 90 -21.09 -5.20 -4.61
CA THR A 90 -22.48 -4.73 -4.72
C THR A 90 -22.62 -3.78 -5.91
N SER A 91 -21.65 -2.89 -6.11
CA SER A 91 -21.51 -2.05 -7.30
C SER A 91 -20.05 -1.58 -7.46
N GLY A 92 -19.75 -0.96 -8.59
CA GLY A 92 -18.40 -0.54 -8.97
C GLY A 92 -17.68 -1.57 -9.84
N GLU A 93 -16.42 -1.30 -10.13
CA GLU A 93 -15.62 -2.09 -11.07
C GLU A 93 -14.26 -2.46 -10.47
N VAL A 94 -13.81 -3.67 -10.79
CA VAL A 94 -12.45 -4.15 -10.50
C VAL A 94 -11.85 -4.67 -11.79
N ARG A 95 -10.69 -4.12 -12.19
CA ARG A 95 -9.90 -4.63 -13.32
C ARG A 95 -8.54 -5.11 -12.85
N VAL A 96 -8.11 -6.26 -13.33
CA VAL A 96 -6.79 -6.85 -13.10
C VAL A 96 -6.07 -6.96 -14.44
N PHE A 97 -5.00 -6.21 -14.63
CA PHE A 97 -4.31 -6.05 -15.92
C PHE A 97 -5.26 -5.71 -17.09
N GLY A 98 -6.25 -4.86 -16.83
CA GLY A 98 -7.28 -4.46 -17.81
C GLY A 98 -8.39 -5.50 -18.03
N LEU A 99 -8.34 -6.66 -17.36
CA LEU A 99 -9.40 -7.66 -17.37
C LEU A 99 -10.41 -7.32 -16.28
N ASP A 100 -11.67 -7.13 -16.63
CA ASP A 100 -12.75 -7.02 -15.65
C ASP A 100 -12.88 -8.32 -14.86
N ALA A 101 -12.70 -8.22 -13.55
CA ALA A 101 -12.61 -9.33 -12.63
C ALA A 101 -13.98 -9.98 -12.35
N VAL A 102 -15.09 -9.28 -12.64
CA VAL A 102 -16.45 -9.79 -12.51
C VAL A 102 -16.85 -10.58 -13.76
N SER A 103 -16.59 -10.04 -14.96
CA SER A 103 -16.95 -10.71 -16.21
C SER A 103 -15.97 -11.79 -16.64
N ARG A 104 -14.68 -11.66 -16.29
CA ARG A 104 -13.61 -12.62 -16.63
C ARG A 104 -12.80 -13.07 -15.39
N PRO A 105 -13.46 -13.70 -14.40
CA PRO A 105 -12.81 -14.03 -13.13
C PRO A 105 -11.67 -15.04 -13.29
N ASN A 106 -11.80 -16.03 -14.17
CA ASN A 106 -10.75 -17.05 -14.36
C ASN A 106 -9.48 -16.45 -15.01
N ASP A 107 -9.64 -15.56 -15.99
CA ASP A 107 -8.52 -14.88 -16.64
C ASP A 107 -7.81 -13.94 -15.65
N ALA A 108 -8.58 -13.24 -14.80
CA ALA A 108 -8.02 -12.42 -13.73
C ALA A 108 -7.24 -13.28 -12.72
N LYS A 109 -7.84 -14.39 -12.22
CA LYS A 109 -7.19 -15.34 -11.29
C LYS A 109 -5.89 -15.91 -11.84
N ALA A 110 -5.81 -16.18 -13.15
CA ALA A 110 -4.61 -16.68 -13.79
C ALA A 110 -3.43 -15.68 -13.74
N ARG A 111 -3.69 -14.38 -13.53
CA ARG A 111 -2.68 -13.34 -13.37
C ARG A 111 -2.27 -13.11 -11.91
N MET A 112 -2.85 -13.84 -10.96
CA MET A 112 -2.70 -13.59 -9.52
C MET A 112 -2.19 -14.80 -8.74
N GLY A 113 -1.22 -14.53 -7.86
CA GLY A 113 -0.92 -15.36 -6.70
C GLY A 113 -1.63 -14.78 -5.49
N VAL A 114 -2.28 -15.63 -4.69
CA VAL A 114 -3.08 -15.17 -3.55
C VAL A 114 -2.61 -15.86 -2.28
N ILE A 115 -2.40 -15.07 -1.23
CA ILE A 115 -2.14 -15.52 0.12
C ILE A 115 -3.34 -15.07 0.98
N PRO A 116 -4.27 -15.97 1.33
CA PRO A 116 -5.39 -15.62 2.20
C PRO A 116 -4.93 -15.44 3.66
N GLN A 117 -5.78 -14.77 4.44
CA GLN A 117 -5.57 -14.58 5.88
C GLN A 117 -5.58 -15.93 6.62
N GLU A 118 -6.60 -16.76 6.37
CA GLU A 118 -6.72 -18.12 6.91
C GLU A 118 -6.17 -19.16 5.93
N THR A 119 -5.39 -20.11 6.46
CA THR A 119 -4.67 -21.08 5.64
C THR A 119 -5.18 -22.48 5.92
N ASN A 120 -5.81 -23.10 4.91
CA ASN A 120 -6.16 -24.52 4.96
C ASN A 120 -5.18 -25.30 4.09
N PHE A 121 -4.29 -26.06 4.74
CA PHE A 121 -3.42 -27.00 4.04
C PHE A 121 -4.13 -28.33 3.84
N TYR A 122 -3.74 -29.09 2.82
CA TYR A 122 -4.22 -30.45 2.65
C TYR A 122 -3.49 -31.35 3.65
N PHE A 123 -4.25 -31.93 4.58
CA PHE A 123 -3.74 -32.85 5.59
C PHE A 123 -2.94 -34.00 4.97
N GLY A 124 -1.84 -34.38 5.61
CA GLY A 124 -0.95 -35.46 5.16
C GLY A 124 -0.09 -35.17 3.92
N LEU A 125 -0.29 -34.05 3.21
CA LEU A 125 0.59 -33.69 2.08
C LEU A 125 1.88 -33.02 2.56
N SER A 126 3.03 -33.47 2.05
CA SER A 126 4.31 -32.83 2.30
C SER A 126 4.43 -31.49 1.56
N VAL A 127 5.40 -30.65 1.97
CA VAL A 127 5.75 -29.39 1.28
C VAL A 127 5.98 -29.62 -0.22
N ARG A 128 6.81 -30.61 -0.57
CA ARG A 128 7.11 -30.95 -1.96
C ARG A 128 5.85 -31.37 -2.73
N HIS A 129 4.97 -32.15 -2.11
CA HIS A 129 3.72 -32.58 -2.74
C HIS A 129 2.74 -31.42 -2.93
N HIS A 130 2.64 -30.50 -1.99
CA HIS A 130 1.85 -29.27 -2.14
C HIS A 130 2.25 -28.51 -3.40
N PHE A 131 3.54 -28.21 -3.57
CA PHE A 131 4.01 -27.48 -4.76
C PHE A 131 3.73 -28.24 -6.06
N ARG A 132 4.00 -29.55 -6.12
CA ARG A 132 3.80 -30.34 -7.34
C ARG A 132 2.33 -30.45 -7.72
N ILE A 133 1.44 -30.70 -6.76
CA ILE A 133 0.00 -30.86 -7.01
C ILE A 133 -0.63 -29.52 -7.40
N LEU A 134 -0.36 -28.48 -6.61
CA LEU A 134 -0.93 -27.15 -6.88
C LEU A 134 -0.35 -26.53 -8.16
N GLY A 135 0.91 -26.81 -8.49
CA GLY A 135 1.50 -26.39 -9.77
C GLY A 135 0.76 -26.99 -10.96
N LYS A 136 0.43 -28.30 -10.91
CA LYS A 136 -0.37 -28.95 -11.95
C LYS A 136 -1.78 -28.38 -12.03
N LEU A 137 -2.43 -28.11 -10.89
CA LEU A 137 -3.76 -27.48 -10.87
C LEU A 137 -3.75 -26.05 -11.44
N ARG A 138 -2.61 -25.35 -11.34
CA ARG A 138 -2.35 -24.06 -11.99
C ARG A 138 -1.96 -24.18 -13.47
N GLY A 139 -1.99 -25.38 -14.05
CA GLY A 139 -1.74 -25.63 -15.47
C GLY A 139 -0.28 -25.85 -15.84
N LEU A 140 0.64 -25.98 -14.88
CA LEU A 140 2.04 -26.25 -15.18
C LEU A 140 2.22 -27.70 -15.68
N PRO A 141 3.03 -27.93 -16.73
CA PRO A 141 3.43 -29.27 -17.14
C PRO A 141 4.08 -30.04 -15.97
N PRO A 142 3.92 -31.38 -15.88
CA PRO A 142 4.43 -32.14 -14.74
C PRO A 142 5.93 -31.97 -14.46
N SER A 143 6.75 -31.87 -15.51
CA SER A 143 8.20 -31.61 -15.40
C SER A 143 8.47 -30.21 -14.84
N THR A 144 7.82 -29.19 -15.40
CA THR A 144 7.91 -27.80 -14.92
C THR A 144 7.46 -27.65 -13.48
N ALA A 145 6.33 -28.27 -13.10
CA ALA A 145 5.85 -28.26 -11.72
C ALA A 145 6.86 -28.91 -10.75
N SER A 146 7.53 -29.98 -11.19
CA SER A 146 8.60 -30.64 -10.41
C SER A 146 9.84 -29.75 -10.24
N SER A 147 10.34 -29.16 -11.33
CA SER A 147 11.48 -28.25 -11.28
C SER A 147 11.18 -27.02 -10.43
N ARG A 148 9.98 -26.44 -10.60
CA ARG A 148 9.53 -25.28 -9.82
C ARG A 148 9.37 -25.60 -8.34
N ALA A 149 8.87 -26.79 -8.00
CA ALA A 149 8.77 -27.24 -6.62
C ALA A 149 10.15 -27.33 -5.96
N ALA A 150 11.16 -27.90 -6.64
CA ALA A 150 12.52 -27.98 -6.12
C ALA A 150 13.14 -26.60 -5.92
N GLN A 151 12.95 -25.70 -6.90
CA GLN A 151 13.42 -24.32 -6.80
C GLN A 151 12.78 -23.58 -5.62
N LEU A 152 11.45 -23.64 -5.48
CA LEU A 152 10.75 -22.97 -4.38
C LEU A 152 11.13 -23.54 -3.01
N VAL A 153 11.38 -24.84 -2.90
CA VAL A 153 11.89 -25.42 -1.65
C VAL A 153 13.21 -24.75 -1.24
N SER A 154 14.12 -24.57 -2.19
CA SER A 154 15.42 -23.93 -1.94
C SER A 154 15.29 -22.42 -1.70
N ASP A 155 14.55 -21.71 -2.55
CA ASP A 155 14.33 -20.25 -2.45
C ASP A 155 13.68 -19.85 -1.11
N LEU A 156 12.91 -20.75 -0.51
CA LEU A 156 12.18 -20.53 0.75
C LEU A 156 12.89 -21.11 1.99
N GLY A 157 14.05 -21.74 1.81
CA GLY A 157 14.77 -22.44 2.88
C GLY A 157 13.92 -23.53 3.54
N LEU A 158 13.23 -24.34 2.73
CA LEU A 158 12.36 -25.44 3.17
C LEU A 158 13.00 -26.82 2.95
N ASP A 159 14.29 -26.88 2.59
CA ASP A 159 15.01 -28.10 2.20
C ASP A 159 14.92 -29.22 3.23
N GLU A 160 15.12 -28.89 4.51
CA GLU A 160 15.05 -29.84 5.63
C GLU A 160 13.62 -30.29 5.96
N HIS A 161 12.62 -29.60 5.41
CA HIS A 161 11.20 -29.82 5.70
C HIS A 161 10.40 -30.27 4.48
N GLN A 162 11.07 -30.47 3.33
CA GLN A 162 10.39 -30.68 2.05
C GLN A 162 9.53 -31.95 2.01
N ASP A 163 9.90 -32.99 2.77
CA ASP A 163 9.17 -34.24 2.86
C ASP A 163 8.28 -34.33 4.12
N LYS A 164 8.27 -33.28 4.96
CA LYS A 164 7.43 -33.19 6.16
C LYS A 164 6.00 -32.75 5.79
N PRO A 165 4.95 -33.37 6.36
CA PRO A 165 3.58 -32.91 6.21
C PRO A 165 3.40 -31.46 6.66
N ALA A 166 2.61 -30.66 5.93
CA ALA A 166 2.42 -29.23 6.19
C ALA A 166 1.85 -28.95 7.60
N GLU A 167 1.02 -29.86 8.13
CA GLU A 167 0.47 -29.79 9.49
C GLU A 167 1.54 -29.90 10.59
N HIS A 168 2.72 -30.42 10.30
CA HIS A 168 3.81 -30.52 11.28
C HIS A 168 4.84 -29.37 11.17
N LEU A 169 4.64 -28.42 10.26
CA LEU A 169 5.47 -27.22 10.14
C LEU A 169 5.14 -26.20 11.23
N SER A 170 6.13 -25.40 11.64
CA SER A 170 5.91 -24.20 12.46
C SER A 170 5.11 -23.14 11.67
N GLY A 171 4.54 -22.15 12.37
CA GLY A 171 3.77 -21.07 11.73
C GLY A 171 4.55 -20.34 10.63
N GLY A 172 5.80 -19.97 10.89
CA GLY A 172 6.68 -19.35 9.89
C GLY A 172 6.92 -20.24 8.67
N LEU A 173 7.23 -21.52 8.88
CA LEU A 173 7.46 -22.47 7.79
C LEU A 173 6.19 -22.71 6.95
N ARG A 174 5.01 -22.79 7.59
CA ARG A 174 3.73 -22.85 6.88
C ARG A 174 3.50 -21.61 6.04
N ARG A 175 3.83 -20.42 6.56
CA ARG A 175 3.70 -19.17 5.80
C ARG A 175 4.64 -19.16 4.60
N ARG A 176 5.90 -19.58 4.75
CA ARG A 176 6.83 -19.72 3.61
C ARG A 176 6.28 -20.67 2.54
N LEU A 177 5.76 -21.84 2.94
CA LEU A 177 5.08 -22.75 2.00
C LEU A 177 3.93 -22.04 1.26
N LEU A 178 3.07 -21.30 1.96
CA LEU A 178 1.95 -20.60 1.34
C LEU A 178 2.40 -19.53 0.35
N VAL A 179 3.47 -18.79 0.69
CA VAL A 179 4.11 -17.83 -0.22
C VAL A 179 4.60 -18.53 -1.48
N GLY A 180 5.28 -19.67 -1.33
CA GLY A 180 5.70 -20.48 -2.47
C GLY A 180 4.51 -20.91 -3.34
N ILE A 181 3.39 -21.30 -2.73
CA ILE A 181 2.18 -21.71 -3.45
C ILE A 181 1.64 -20.54 -4.29
N ALA A 182 1.58 -19.34 -3.73
CA ALA A 182 1.16 -18.15 -4.46
C ALA A 182 2.12 -17.82 -5.62
N MET A 183 3.40 -18.13 -5.48
CA MET A 183 4.46 -17.86 -6.48
C MET A 183 4.68 -18.99 -7.50
N LEU A 184 3.97 -20.11 -7.40
CA LEU A 184 4.18 -21.31 -8.23
C LEU A 184 4.16 -21.00 -9.73
N ALA A 185 3.13 -20.28 -10.17
CA ALA A 185 2.92 -19.96 -11.59
C ALA A 185 3.57 -18.62 -12.01
N GLU A 186 4.47 -18.08 -11.19
CA GLU A 186 5.15 -16.80 -11.41
C GLU A 186 4.18 -15.67 -11.82
N PRO A 187 3.13 -15.43 -11.02
CA PRO A 187 2.11 -14.46 -11.38
C PRO A 187 2.69 -13.04 -11.37
N PRO A 188 2.27 -12.16 -12.30
CA PRO A 188 2.72 -10.77 -12.33
C PRO A 188 2.17 -9.93 -11.16
N LEU A 189 1.15 -10.42 -10.46
CA LEU A 189 0.54 -9.79 -9.28
C LEU A 189 0.45 -10.79 -8.12
N LEU A 190 0.93 -10.40 -6.95
CA LEU A 190 0.64 -11.06 -5.68
C LEU A 190 -0.36 -10.23 -4.87
N VAL A 191 -1.37 -10.90 -4.33
CA VAL A 191 -2.35 -10.31 -3.41
C VAL A 191 -2.27 -11.05 -2.07
N LEU A 192 -1.95 -10.33 -1.00
CA LEU A 192 -1.70 -10.90 0.31
C LEU A 192 -2.65 -10.30 1.35
N ASP A 193 -3.39 -11.15 2.05
CA ASP A 193 -4.26 -10.71 3.15
C ASP A 193 -3.59 -10.98 4.50
N GLU A 194 -3.12 -9.91 5.15
CA GLU A 194 -2.44 -9.93 6.45
C GLU A 194 -1.32 -10.99 6.57
N PRO A 195 -0.28 -10.92 5.71
CA PRO A 195 0.64 -12.03 5.49
C PRO A 195 1.61 -12.29 6.65
N SER A 196 1.95 -11.28 7.46
CA SER A 196 2.85 -11.46 8.61
C SER A 196 2.12 -11.81 9.92
N VAL A 197 0.79 -11.92 9.92
CA VAL A 197 0.03 -12.13 11.16
C VAL A 197 0.33 -13.50 11.75
N GLY A 198 0.60 -13.51 13.06
CA GLY A 198 0.94 -14.70 13.83
C GLY A 198 2.37 -15.19 13.63
N LEU A 199 3.22 -14.44 12.94
CA LEU A 199 4.65 -14.74 12.82
C LEU A 199 5.44 -14.13 13.97
N ASP A 200 6.48 -14.83 14.41
CA ASP A 200 7.52 -14.26 15.26
C ASP A 200 8.34 -13.19 14.50
N PRO A 201 9.10 -12.33 15.19
CA PRO A 201 9.83 -11.24 14.57
C PRO A 201 10.85 -11.66 13.50
N GLU A 202 11.47 -12.84 13.63
CA GLU A 202 12.46 -13.35 12.67
C GLU A 202 11.75 -13.82 11.40
N SER A 203 10.75 -14.70 11.54
CA SER A 203 9.94 -15.18 10.41
C SER A 203 9.27 -14.05 9.62
N ARG A 204 8.88 -12.97 10.30
CA ARG A 204 8.31 -11.77 9.68
C ARG A 204 9.32 -11.04 8.79
N ARG A 205 10.55 -10.86 9.25
CA ARG A 205 11.62 -10.22 8.46
C ARG A 205 11.97 -11.06 7.22
N ASP A 206 12.04 -12.38 7.37
CA ASP A 206 12.29 -13.28 6.24
C ASP A 206 11.21 -13.16 5.16
N LEU A 207 9.93 -13.10 5.57
CA LEU A 207 8.82 -12.89 4.67
C LEU A 207 8.95 -11.53 3.96
N TRP A 208 9.31 -10.48 4.68
CA TRP A 208 9.47 -9.15 4.12
C TRP A 208 10.56 -9.08 3.07
N ASP A 209 11.72 -9.68 3.35
CA ASP A 209 12.83 -9.72 2.40
C ASP A 209 12.45 -10.51 1.15
N LEU A 210 11.76 -11.63 1.31
CA LEU A 210 11.21 -12.38 0.18
C LEU A 210 10.27 -11.52 -0.69
N LEU A 211 9.34 -10.77 -0.09
CA LEU A 211 8.42 -9.91 -0.84
C LEU A 211 9.15 -8.78 -1.57
N ARG A 212 10.15 -8.17 -0.93
CA ARG A 212 11.03 -7.18 -1.56
C ARG A 212 11.78 -7.78 -2.75
N ASP A 213 12.32 -8.97 -2.61
CA ASP A 213 13.03 -9.69 -3.67
C ASP A 213 12.12 -10.00 -4.86
N TYR A 214 10.86 -10.34 -4.60
CA TYR A 214 9.88 -10.55 -5.64
C TYR A 214 9.53 -9.27 -6.38
N ARG A 215 9.31 -8.17 -5.64
CA ARG A 215 9.10 -6.85 -6.23
C ARG A 215 10.31 -6.40 -7.05
N ARG A 216 11.55 -6.60 -6.57
CA ARG A 216 12.78 -6.26 -7.32
C ARG A 216 12.89 -7.01 -8.65
N ARG A 217 12.26 -8.19 -8.77
CA ARG A 217 12.15 -8.95 -10.02
C ARG A 217 11.06 -8.44 -10.97
N GLY A 218 10.38 -7.34 -10.63
CA GLY A 218 9.38 -6.67 -11.47
C GLY A 218 7.94 -7.10 -11.20
N ALA A 219 7.69 -7.94 -10.19
CA ALA A 219 6.33 -8.31 -9.81
C ALA A 219 5.62 -7.16 -9.09
N THR A 220 4.30 -7.12 -9.21
CA THR A 220 3.45 -6.19 -8.45
C THR A 220 2.95 -6.88 -7.18
N VAL A 221 2.92 -6.16 -6.06
CA VAL A 221 2.49 -6.73 -4.78
C VAL A 221 1.42 -5.81 -4.17
N LEU A 222 0.27 -6.38 -3.85
CA LEU A 222 -0.78 -5.75 -3.05
C LEU A 222 -0.88 -6.53 -1.74
N LEU A 223 -0.67 -5.86 -0.61
CA LEU A 223 -0.89 -6.48 0.70
C LEU A 223 -1.87 -5.67 1.53
N THR A 224 -2.61 -6.34 2.42
CA THR A 224 -3.32 -5.70 3.52
C THR A 224 -2.56 -5.94 4.81
N THR A 225 -2.59 -4.95 5.69
CA THR A 225 -1.97 -5.08 7.01
C THR A 225 -2.66 -4.18 8.02
N HIS A 226 -2.55 -4.54 9.29
CA HIS A 226 -2.85 -3.64 10.41
C HIS A 226 -1.56 -3.17 11.11
N SER A 227 -0.37 -3.58 10.61
CA SER A 227 0.92 -3.21 11.17
C SER A 227 1.49 -2.00 10.42
N MET A 228 1.64 -0.87 11.12
CA MET A 228 2.34 0.29 10.58
C MET A 228 3.78 -0.05 10.20
N GLU A 229 4.47 -0.85 11.01
CA GLU A 229 5.84 -1.29 10.75
C GLU A 229 5.95 -2.06 9.42
N GLU A 230 5.00 -2.96 9.13
CA GLU A 230 4.97 -3.70 7.87
C GLU A 230 4.76 -2.78 6.67
N ALA A 231 3.79 -1.86 6.77
CA ALA A 231 3.51 -0.89 5.72
C ALA A 231 4.73 0.00 5.47
N GLU A 232 5.37 0.51 6.53
CA GLU A 232 6.57 1.35 6.43
C GLU A 232 7.79 0.60 5.88
N ALA A 233 7.95 -0.67 6.23
CA ALA A 233 9.09 -1.47 5.81
C ALA A 233 9.01 -1.92 4.35
N LEU A 234 7.81 -2.20 3.83
CA LEU A 234 7.64 -2.86 2.54
C LEU A 234 7.20 -1.95 1.40
N SER A 235 6.36 -0.96 1.69
CA SER A 235 5.52 -0.36 0.66
C SER A 235 6.16 0.83 -0.05
N ASP A 236 5.92 0.90 -1.36
CA ASP A 236 6.18 2.11 -2.15
C ASP A 236 5.11 3.17 -1.84
N ARG A 237 3.87 2.72 -1.65
CA ARG A 237 2.69 3.54 -1.32
C ARG A 237 1.82 2.84 -0.27
N VAL A 238 1.11 3.64 0.51
CA VAL A 238 0.15 3.17 1.52
C VAL A 238 -1.22 3.73 1.21
N GLY A 239 -2.22 2.86 1.16
CA GLY A 239 -3.64 3.22 1.22
C GLY A 239 -4.17 3.05 2.64
N ILE A 240 -4.69 4.11 3.25
CA ILE A 240 -5.27 4.08 4.59
C ILE A 240 -6.77 3.86 4.46
N ILE A 241 -7.28 2.76 5.03
CA ILE A 241 -8.70 2.39 5.02
C ILE A 241 -9.27 2.40 6.45
N HIS A 242 -10.45 3.00 6.59
CA HIS A 242 -11.19 3.06 7.85
C HIS A 242 -12.70 2.99 7.56
N ASP A 243 -13.45 2.20 8.33
CA ASP A 243 -14.91 2.02 8.19
C ASP A 243 -15.39 1.74 6.74
N GLY A 244 -14.56 1.02 5.98
CA GLY A 244 -14.83 0.66 4.59
C GLY A 244 -14.54 1.75 3.57
N ALA A 245 -14.01 2.91 3.97
CA ALA A 245 -13.64 4.01 3.09
C ALA A 245 -12.11 4.17 3.01
N LEU A 246 -11.59 4.45 1.81
CA LEU A 246 -10.19 4.79 1.60
C LEU A 246 -10.00 6.28 1.92
N LEU A 247 -9.31 6.58 3.02
CA LEU A 247 -9.11 7.96 3.51
C LEU A 247 -7.97 8.67 2.78
N ALA A 248 -6.89 7.95 2.49
CA ALA A 248 -5.71 8.48 1.82
C ALA A 248 -4.99 7.37 1.04
N LEU A 249 -4.26 7.75 -0.01
CA LEU A 249 -3.46 6.83 -0.82
C LEU A 249 -2.28 7.58 -1.45
N ASP A 250 -1.08 7.42 -0.90
CA ASP A 250 0.14 8.04 -1.43
C ASP A 250 1.39 7.36 -0.87
N THR A 251 2.58 7.84 -1.26
CA THR A 251 3.84 7.48 -0.61
C THR A 251 3.83 7.93 0.85
N ILE A 252 4.55 7.22 1.72
CA ILE A 252 4.63 7.56 3.15
C ILE A 252 5.13 9.00 3.35
N ALA A 253 6.09 9.45 2.53
CA ALA A 253 6.59 10.81 2.56
C ALA A 253 5.50 11.85 2.26
N ASN A 254 4.69 11.61 1.23
CA ASN A 254 3.58 12.50 0.88
C ASN A 254 2.45 12.46 1.91
N LEU A 255 2.15 11.29 2.47
CA LEU A 255 1.16 11.15 3.54
C LEU A 255 1.56 11.95 4.78
N ARG A 256 2.83 11.88 5.19
CA ARG A 256 3.35 12.70 6.31
C ARG A 256 3.31 14.19 5.99
N ALA A 257 3.81 14.58 4.81
CA ALA A 257 3.81 15.98 4.39
C ALA A 257 2.39 16.59 4.29
N ALA A 258 1.40 15.82 3.82
CA ALA A 258 0.01 16.27 3.71
C ALA A 258 -0.64 16.56 5.07
N HIS A 259 -0.12 15.98 6.16
CA HIS A 259 -0.59 16.23 7.51
C HIS A 259 0.00 17.48 8.15
N GLY A 260 1.02 18.11 7.56
CA GLY A 260 1.56 19.40 7.99
C GLY A 260 2.35 19.38 9.30
N PHE A 261 2.63 18.19 9.84
CA PHE A 261 3.43 18.01 11.05
C PHE A 261 4.52 16.96 10.78
N ASP A 262 5.77 17.41 10.65
CA ASP A 262 6.92 16.53 10.39
C ASP A 262 7.56 16.02 11.69
N PHE A 263 7.29 16.71 12.80
CA PHE A 263 7.88 16.45 14.09
C PHE A 263 6.81 16.28 15.16
N LYS A 264 7.14 15.47 16.16
CA LYS A 264 6.38 15.35 17.39
C LYS A 264 7.27 15.44 18.61
N ILE A 265 6.72 16.01 19.68
CA ILE A 265 7.32 15.94 21.01
C ILE A 265 6.43 15.11 21.92
N THR A 266 7.00 14.05 22.48
CA THR A 266 6.37 13.20 23.48
C THR A 266 6.86 13.59 24.87
N TYR A 267 5.95 13.81 25.82
CA TYR A 267 6.28 14.21 27.19
C TYR A 267 5.30 13.59 28.19
N LEU A 268 5.71 13.51 29.46
CA LEU A 268 4.85 13.05 30.54
C LEU A 268 4.19 14.26 31.23
N ALA A 269 2.87 14.23 31.35
CA ALA A 269 2.09 15.19 32.12
C ALA A 269 0.96 14.46 32.86
N ASP A 270 0.81 14.74 34.16
CA ASP A 270 -0.23 14.15 35.01
C ASP A 270 -0.22 12.59 35.00
N GLY A 271 0.97 12.00 34.92
CA GLY A 271 1.15 10.55 34.83
C GLY A 271 0.78 9.93 33.47
N ARG A 272 0.52 10.76 32.45
CA ARG A 272 0.13 10.34 31.12
C ARG A 272 1.10 10.83 30.05
N THR A 273 1.32 10.01 29.05
CA THR A 273 2.08 10.39 27.85
C THR A 273 1.22 11.31 26.99
N ARG A 274 1.73 12.50 26.67
CA ARG A 274 1.12 13.46 25.75
C ARG A 274 2.03 13.72 24.56
N VAL A 275 1.43 14.11 23.43
CA VAL A 275 2.12 14.36 22.16
C VAL A 275 1.74 15.74 21.65
N LEU A 276 2.74 16.54 21.26
CA LEU A 276 2.57 17.77 20.51
C LEU A 276 3.08 17.57 19.08
N TYR A 277 2.34 18.08 18.10
CA TYR A 277 2.69 18.02 16.70
C TYR A 277 3.10 19.41 16.19
N GLY A 278 4.08 19.47 15.31
CA GLY A 278 4.54 20.74 14.73
C GLY A 278 5.24 20.56 13.39
N ALA A 279 5.28 21.63 12.61
CA ALA A 279 5.90 21.63 11.29
C ALA A 279 7.43 21.71 11.38
N SER A 280 7.97 22.27 12.47
CA SER A 280 9.41 22.35 12.73
C SER A 280 9.77 21.99 14.16
N ASP A 281 11.00 21.52 14.35
CA ASP A 281 11.60 21.30 15.66
C ASP A 281 11.65 22.59 16.50
N THR A 282 11.93 23.72 15.87
CA THR A 282 12.09 25.03 16.54
C THR A 282 10.77 25.53 17.12
N GLU A 283 9.68 25.41 16.35
CA GLU A 283 8.32 25.74 16.79
C GLU A 283 7.89 24.90 18.00
N LEU A 284 8.10 23.59 17.91
CA LEU A 284 7.78 22.65 18.98
C LEU A 284 8.58 22.92 20.27
N LEU A 285 9.87 23.21 20.14
CA LEU A 285 10.73 23.52 21.29
C LEU A 285 10.29 24.80 22.01
N GLN A 286 9.89 25.85 21.27
CA GLN A 286 9.34 27.06 21.87
C GLN A 286 8.04 26.78 22.63
N GLN A 287 7.16 25.95 22.07
CA GLN A 287 5.90 25.58 22.70
C GLN A 287 6.13 24.78 23.99
N VAL A 288 7.01 23.78 23.97
CA VAL A 288 7.38 22.98 25.15
C VAL A 288 8.00 23.83 26.26
N GLN A 289 8.87 24.78 25.91
CA GLN A 289 9.44 25.73 26.86
C GLN A 289 8.37 26.62 27.50
N SER A 290 7.41 27.11 26.71
CA SER A 290 6.30 27.92 27.21
C SER A 290 5.37 27.16 28.18
N LEU A 291 5.24 25.84 27.98
CA LEU A 291 4.49 24.94 28.86
C LEU A 291 5.28 24.50 30.11
N GLY A 292 6.55 24.88 30.23
CA GLY A 292 7.40 24.52 31.39
C GLY A 292 7.78 23.04 31.46
N ILE A 293 7.66 22.31 30.36
CA ILE A 293 7.97 20.86 30.29
C ILE A 293 9.48 20.67 30.27
N ARG A 294 10.01 19.88 31.21
CA ARG A 294 11.46 19.66 31.39
C ARG A 294 11.97 18.37 30.77
N GLU A 295 11.12 17.33 30.73
CA GLU A 295 11.45 16.02 30.18
C GLU A 295 10.56 15.74 28.98
N TYR A 296 11.18 15.56 27.83
CA TYR A 296 10.49 15.32 26.57
C TYR A 296 11.41 14.60 25.58
N ALA A 297 10.82 13.93 24.59
CA ALA A 297 11.50 13.27 23.49
C ALA A 297 11.02 13.86 22.17
N VAL A 298 11.96 14.34 21.34
CA VAL A 298 11.67 14.83 19.99
C VAL A 298 11.85 13.68 19.00
N SER A 299 10.86 13.47 18.14
CA SER A 299 10.94 12.47 17.07
C SER A 299 10.21 12.96 15.81
N ARG A 300 10.40 12.27 14.69
CA ARG A 300 9.61 12.52 13.48
C ARG A 300 8.24 11.87 13.59
N THR A 301 7.27 12.43 12.87
CA THR A 301 5.96 11.79 12.76
C THR A 301 6.04 10.44 12.05
N THR A 302 5.27 9.49 12.56
CA THR A 302 5.17 8.11 12.08
C THR A 302 3.90 7.96 11.24
N LEU A 303 3.76 6.83 10.54
CA LEU A 303 2.53 6.50 9.84
C LEU A 303 1.33 6.31 10.80
N GLU A 304 1.60 5.95 12.06
CA GLU A 304 0.59 5.91 13.12
C GLU A 304 0.00 7.29 13.41
N ASP A 305 0.85 8.32 13.52
CA ASP A 305 0.38 9.70 13.76
C ASP A 305 -0.50 10.19 12.61
N VAL A 306 -0.10 9.88 11.36
CA VAL A 306 -0.90 10.17 10.16
C VAL A 306 -2.25 9.48 10.22
N TYR A 307 -2.26 8.18 10.56
CA TYR A 307 -3.48 7.40 10.68
C TYR A 307 -4.43 8.01 11.72
N LEU A 308 -3.95 8.30 12.93
CA LEU A 308 -4.73 8.94 13.99
C LEU A 308 -5.28 10.29 13.55
N GLY A 309 -4.47 11.11 12.87
CA GLY A 309 -4.92 12.40 12.33
C GLY A 309 -6.02 12.29 11.27
N LEU A 310 -6.09 11.17 10.53
CA LEU A 310 -7.15 10.93 9.55
C LEU A 310 -8.43 10.39 10.19
N THR A 311 -8.33 9.57 11.23
CA THR A 311 -9.48 8.93 11.87
C THR A 311 -10.14 9.80 12.93
N ASP A 312 -9.37 10.59 13.67
CA ASP A 312 -9.90 11.34 14.83
C ASP A 312 -10.48 12.71 14.45
N GLY A 313 -10.51 13.02 13.16
CA GLY A 313 -10.90 14.32 12.64
C GLY A 313 -9.85 15.41 12.97
N LYS A 314 -9.76 16.42 12.10
CA LYS A 314 -8.79 17.54 12.17
C LYS A 314 -8.87 18.42 13.45
N GLY A 315 -9.53 17.99 14.52
CA GLY A 315 -9.80 18.79 15.72
C GLY A 315 -9.26 18.26 17.03
N ARG A 316 -8.66 17.06 17.09
CA ARG A 316 -8.27 16.42 18.38
C ARG A 316 -6.79 16.23 18.63
N LEU A 317 -5.92 16.48 17.65
CA LEU A 317 -4.46 16.34 17.84
C LEU A 317 -3.86 17.38 18.80
N ASN A 318 -4.63 18.40 19.23
CA ASN A 318 -4.25 19.35 20.26
C ASN A 318 -4.90 19.07 21.64
N GLU A 319 -5.80 18.08 21.74
CA GLU A 319 -6.47 17.72 22.98
C GLU A 319 -6.58 16.20 23.13
N GLU A 320 -5.72 15.68 24.03
CA GLU A 320 -5.90 14.41 24.75
C GLU A 320 -6.13 13.16 23.88
N GLN A 321 -5.03 12.54 23.44
CA GLN A 321 -5.01 11.10 23.18
C GLN A 321 -4.41 10.40 24.41
N THR A 322 -5.31 9.88 25.23
CA THR A 322 -5.07 8.89 26.28
C THR A 322 -4.60 7.58 25.66
N ALA A 323 -3.36 7.16 25.93
CA ALA A 323 -2.96 5.76 25.79
C ALA A 323 -3.36 5.04 27.09
N ASP A 324 -4.49 4.34 27.09
CA ASP A 324 -4.77 3.26 28.03
C ASP A 324 -4.25 1.97 27.40
N ASP A 325 -3.06 1.54 27.85
CA ASP A 325 -2.68 0.17 28.23
C ASP A 325 -1.22 0.13 28.70
#